data_AF-A0A0G1WW76-F1
#
_entry.id   AF-A0A0G1WW76-F1
#
_cell.length_a   1.000
_cell.length_b   1.000
_cell.length_c   1.000
_cell.angle_alpha   90.00
_cell.angle_beta   90.00
_cell.angle_gamma   90.00
#
_symmetry.space_group_name_H-M   'P 1'
#
loop_
_entity.id
_entity.type
_entity.pdbx_description
1 polymer ?
#
loop_
_entity_poly.entity_id
_entity_poly.type
_entity_poly.pdbx_seq_one_letter_code
_entity_poly.pdbx_strand_id
1 'polypeptide(L)'
;MIVGVVIVIFSTSSSTFILTRDAKQQDIAMHIANSKMAQLRENGYAALPVDGPFADPLLSTLPLGSASTSISVLNAKTKRVDVIVGWKRGAMPRSVTLTTLMTETGGL
;
A
#
# COMPACT_ATOMS: atom_id res chain seq x y z
N MET A 1 7.53 -19.53 44.87
CA MET A 1 6.75 -18.65 43.97
C MET A 1 7.15 -18.96 42.53
N ILE A 2 6.32 -19.70 41.79
CA ILE A 2 6.60 -20.10 40.38
C ILE A 2 5.55 -19.49 39.42
N VAL A 3 4.51 -18.85 39.97
CA VAL A 3 3.36 -18.32 39.22
C VAL A 3 3.68 -16.99 38.48
N GLY A 4 4.74 -16.27 38.87
CA GLY A 4 5.10 -14.99 38.25
C GLY A 4 5.84 -15.10 36.91
N VAL A 5 6.60 -16.18 36.69
CA VAL A 5 7.46 -16.32 35.50
C VAL A 5 6.66 -16.76 34.25
N VAL A 6 5.56 -17.50 34.43
CA VAL A 6 4.73 -17.96 33.30
C VAL A 6 3.93 -16.81 32.65
N ILE A 7 3.59 -15.75 33.39
CA ILE A 7 2.75 -14.66 32.88
C ILE A 7 3.53 -13.71 31.95
N VAL A 8 4.84 -13.56 32.12
CA VAL A 8 5.66 -12.63 31.33
C VAL A 8 5.95 -13.17 29.91
N ILE A 9 5.94 -14.49 29.73
CA ILE A 9 6.21 -15.12 28.42
C ILE A 9 4.95 -15.05 27.51
N PHE A 10 3.75 -15.04 28.09
CA PHE A 10 2.50 -14.89 27.34
C PHE A 10 2.25 -13.46 26.83
N SER A 11 2.69 -12.43 27.57
CA SER A 11 2.50 -11.03 27.15
C SER A 11 3.46 -10.59 26.03
N THR A 12 4.64 -11.21 25.94
CA THR A 12 5.58 -10.98 24.84
C THR A 12 5.13 -11.67 23.54
N SER A 13 4.64 -12.91 23.63
CA SER A 13 4.16 -13.67 22.47
C SER A 13 2.99 -12.99 21.76
N SER A 14 2.02 -12.46 22.51
CA SER A 14 0.85 -11.76 21.97
C SER A 14 1.21 -10.46 21.25
N SER A 15 2.25 -9.77 21.70
CA SER A 15 2.77 -8.57 21.03
C SER A 15 3.40 -8.89 19.66
N THR A 16 4.08 -10.03 19.55
CA THR A 16 4.69 -10.50 18.28
C THR A 16 3.61 -10.81 17.23
N PHE A 17 2.51 -11.47 17.59
CA PHE A 17 1.43 -11.78 16.65
C PHE A 17 0.79 -10.54 16.04
N ILE A 18 0.59 -9.49 16.84
CA ILE A 18 0.04 -8.21 16.35
C ILE A 18 1.03 -7.57 15.37
N LEU A 19 2.31 -7.48 15.76
CA LEU A 19 3.35 -6.90 14.92
C LEU A 19 3.50 -7.63 13.58
N THR A 20 3.52 -8.97 13.58
CA THR A 20 3.61 -9.77 12.35
C THR A 20 2.39 -9.59 11.46
N ARG A 21 1.18 -9.49 12.04
CA ARG A 21 -0.03 -9.25 11.25
C ARG A 21 -0.01 -7.88 10.58
N ASP A 22 0.45 -6.86 11.29
CA ASP A 22 0.50 -5.49 10.75
C ASP A 22 1.58 -5.36 9.68
N ALA A 23 2.75 -5.97 9.88
CA ALA A 23 3.80 -6.06 8.87
C ALA A 23 3.28 -6.76 7.60
N LYS A 24 2.54 -7.87 7.75
CA LYS A 24 1.92 -8.58 6.63
C LYS A 24 0.92 -7.70 5.86
N GLN A 25 0.08 -6.94 6.57
CA GLN A 25 -0.89 -6.05 5.91
C GLN A 25 -0.20 -4.91 5.16
N GLN A 26 0.86 -4.35 5.74
CA GLN A 26 1.66 -3.32 5.08
C GLN A 26 2.40 -3.87 3.85
N ASP A 27 2.94 -5.08 3.94
CA ASP A 27 3.58 -5.77 2.81
C ASP A 27 2.60 -6.00 1.66
N ILE A 28 1.40 -6.49 1.96
CA ILE A 28 0.32 -6.65 0.98
C ILE A 28 -0.06 -5.30 0.36
N ALA A 29 -0.23 -4.25 1.16
CA ALA A 29 -0.55 -2.91 0.66
C ALA A 29 0.55 -2.36 -0.25
N MET A 30 1.82 -2.57 0.10
CA MET A 30 2.97 -2.21 -0.74
C MET A 30 3.00 -3.03 -2.03
N HIS A 31 2.70 -4.32 -1.96
CA HIS A 31 2.66 -5.18 -3.15
C HIS A 31 1.59 -4.73 -4.14
N ILE A 32 0.38 -4.41 -3.65
CA ILE A 32 -0.70 -3.84 -4.46
C ILE A 32 -0.26 -2.53 -5.11
N ALA A 33 0.30 -1.61 -4.31
CA ALA A 33 0.76 -0.32 -4.82
C ALA A 33 1.85 -0.47 -5.87
N ASN A 34 2.81 -1.37 -5.65
CA ASN A 34 3.92 -1.63 -6.56
C ASN A 34 3.45 -2.32 -7.85
N SER A 35 2.57 -3.31 -7.75
CA SER A 35 1.95 -3.97 -8.91
C SER A 35 1.23 -2.95 -9.80
N LYS A 36 0.39 -2.09 -9.18
CA LYS A 36 -0.28 -1.03 -9.92
C LYS A 36 0.70 -0.04 -10.53
N MET A 37 1.75 0.33 -9.82
CA MET A 37 2.77 1.23 -10.34
C MET A 37 3.55 0.61 -11.51
N ALA A 38 3.85 -0.68 -11.47
CA ALA A 38 4.47 -1.40 -12.58
C ALA A 38 3.57 -1.38 -13.82
N GLN A 39 2.27 -1.68 -13.68
CA GLN A 39 1.30 -1.58 -14.77
C GLN A 39 1.23 -0.17 -15.35
N LEU A 40 1.26 0.86 -14.50
CA LEU A 40 1.27 2.26 -14.96
C LEU A 40 2.55 2.58 -15.75
N ARG A 41 3.70 2.05 -15.32
CA ARG A 41 4.98 2.19 -16.04
C ARG A 41 4.98 1.47 -17.39
N GLU A 42 4.39 0.29 -17.48
CA GLU A 42 4.25 -0.45 -18.73
C GLU A 42 3.35 0.27 -19.74
N ASN A 43 2.25 0.86 -19.26
CA ASN A 43 1.32 1.65 -20.09
C ASN A 43 1.93 2.98 -20.56
N GLY A 44 2.90 3.51 -19.82
CA GLY A 44 3.62 4.74 -20.17
C GLY A 44 2.80 6.03 -19.99
N TYR A 45 3.39 7.16 -20.40
CA TYR A 45 2.86 8.51 -20.14
C TYR A 45 1.49 8.80 -20.80
N ALA A 46 1.26 8.23 -21.98
CA ALA A 46 0.07 8.49 -22.80
C ALA A 46 -1.16 7.70 -22.33
N ALA A 47 -0.96 6.51 -21.76
CA ALA A 47 -2.05 5.64 -21.29
C ALA A 47 -2.23 5.71 -19.76
N LEU A 48 -1.78 6.80 -19.13
CA LEU A 48 -2.08 7.06 -17.74
C LEU A 48 -3.60 7.20 -17.56
N PRO A 49 -4.23 6.41 -16.67
CA PRO A 49 -5.66 6.45 -16.44
C PRO A 49 -6.09 7.79 -15.84
N VAL A 50 -7.39 8.04 -15.78
CA VAL A 50 -7.93 9.13 -14.96
C VAL A 50 -7.82 8.75 -13.47
N ASP A 51 -7.68 9.75 -12.61
CA ASP A 51 -7.76 9.58 -11.16
C ASP A 51 -8.96 8.74 -10.77
N GLY A 52 -8.75 7.81 -9.85
CA GLY A 52 -9.87 6.97 -9.42
C GLY A 52 -9.49 5.75 -8.61
N PRO A 53 -10.52 5.07 -8.07
CA PRO A 53 -10.35 3.80 -7.41
C PRO A 53 -9.93 2.73 -8.41
N PHE A 54 -9.14 1.77 -7.96
CA PHE A 54 -8.83 0.57 -8.74
C PHE A 54 -9.03 -0.68 -7.90
N ALA A 55 -9.30 -1.79 -8.57
CA ALA A 55 -9.45 -3.10 -7.93
C ALA A 55 -8.14 -3.89 -8.02
N ASP A 56 -7.84 -4.62 -6.96
CA ASP A 56 -6.78 -5.62 -6.91
C ASP A 56 -7.29 -6.82 -6.09
N PRO A 57 -7.05 -8.08 -6.53
CA PRO A 57 -7.49 -9.27 -5.81
C PRO A 57 -7.05 -9.29 -4.34
N LEU A 58 -5.88 -8.73 -4.03
CA LEU A 58 -5.31 -8.71 -2.69
C LEU A 58 -5.99 -7.69 -1.76
N LEU A 59 -6.80 -6.75 -2.28
CA LEU A 59 -7.57 -5.84 -1.42
C LEU A 59 -8.56 -6.58 -0.52
N SER A 60 -9.07 -7.73 -0.98
CA SER A 60 -9.93 -8.61 -0.17
C SER A 60 -9.24 -9.15 1.09
N THR A 61 -7.91 -9.19 1.09
CA THR A 61 -7.11 -9.65 2.23
C THR A 61 -6.83 -8.53 3.24
N LEU A 62 -7.08 -7.28 2.85
CA LEU A 62 -6.95 -6.12 3.71
C LEU A 62 -8.29 -5.78 4.39
N PRO A 63 -8.30 -5.56 5.72
CA PRO A 63 -9.51 -5.18 6.42
C PRO A 63 -9.98 -3.79 5.98
N LEU A 64 -11.15 -3.72 5.35
CA LEU A 64 -11.68 -2.49 4.71
C LEU A 64 -10.65 -1.87 3.75
N GLY A 65 -10.00 -2.74 2.95
CA GLY A 65 -9.04 -2.33 1.94
C GLY A 65 -9.66 -1.41 0.90
N SER A 66 -8.98 -0.30 0.61
CA SER A 66 -9.32 0.60 -0.49
C SER A 66 -8.05 0.94 -1.27
N ALA A 67 -8.21 1.17 -2.57
CA ALA A 67 -7.09 1.61 -3.38
C ALA A 67 -7.53 2.66 -4.40
N SER A 68 -6.70 3.68 -4.58
CA SER A 68 -6.92 4.75 -5.53
C SER A 68 -5.61 5.21 -6.16
N THR A 69 -5.74 5.74 -7.37
CA THR A 69 -4.65 6.41 -8.08
C THR A 69 -5.00 7.89 -8.21
N SER A 70 -4.02 8.76 -7.98
CA SER A 70 -4.12 10.21 -8.13
C SER A 70 -2.97 10.69 -9.01
N ILE A 71 -3.27 11.44 -10.05
CA ILE A 71 -2.38 11.82 -11.15
C ILE A 71 -2.46 13.33 -11.25
N SER A 72 -1.35 13.97 -10.90
CA SER A 72 -1.21 15.42 -10.98
C SER A 72 -0.27 15.77 -12.13
N VAL A 73 -0.74 16.62 -13.03
CA VAL A 73 0.10 17.14 -14.13
C VAL A 73 1.06 18.15 -13.52
N LEU A 74 2.36 17.85 -13.57
CA LEU A 74 3.41 18.71 -13.04
C LEU A 74 3.87 19.72 -14.10
N ASN A 75 4.00 19.25 -15.35
CA ASN A 75 4.25 20.07 -16.53
C ASN A 75 3.74 19.33 -17.79
N ALA A 76 3.84 19.96 -18.97
CA ALA A 76 3.35 19.40 -20.23
C ALA A 76 3.96 18.03 -20.60
N LYS A 77 5.10 17.66 -20.03
CA LYS A 77 5.84 16.41 -20.31
C LYS A 77 6.03 15.52 -19.08
N THR A 78 5.44 15.87 -17.93
CA THR A 78 5.68 15.19 -16.65
C THR A 78 4.40 15.16 -15.83
N LYS A 79 4.01 13.95 -15.42
CA LYS A 79 2.89 13.70 -14.54
C LYS A 79 3.42 13.02 -13.28
N ARG A 80 2.94 13.45 -12.12
CA ARG A 80 3.14 12.77 -10.84
C ARG A 80 1.98 11.82 -10.63
N VAL A 81 2.29 10.57 -10.31
CA VAL A 81 1.31 9.53 -10.07
C VAL A 81 1.50 9.00 -8.65
N ASP A 82 0.44 9.11 -7.87
CA ASP A 82 0.34 8.69 -6.49
C ASP A 82 -0.61 7.50 -6.44
N VAL A 83 -0.08 6.33 -6.09
CA VAL A 83 -0.88 5.11 -5.85
C VAL A 83 -1.07 4.99 -4.34
N ILE A 84 -2.31 5.07 -3.89
CA ILE A 84 -2.68 5.07 -2.48
C ILE A 84 -3.43 3.77 -2.19
N VAL A 85 -2.97 3.02 -1.20
CA VAL A 85 -3.64 1.81 -0.70
C VAL A 85 -3.93 2.00 0.78
N GLY A 86 -5.20 2.02 1.16
CA GLY A 86 -5.69 2.18 2.51
C GLY A 86 -6.24 0.88 3.10
N TRP A 87 -6.12 0.71 4.41
CA TRP A 87 -6.77 -0.36 5.17
C TRP A 87 -6.99 0.07 6.62
N LYS A 88 -7.73 -0.73 7.41
CA LYS A 88 -8.03 -0.42 8.81
C LYS A 88 -7.30 -1.35 9.79
N ARG A 89 -6.54 -0.78 10.72
CA ARG A 89 -5.96 -1.50 11.86
C ARG A 89 -6.85 -1.30 13.08
N GLY A 90 -7.82 -2.20 13.27
CA GLY A 90 -8.82 -2.07 14.34
C GLY A 90 -9.74 -0.88 14.09
N ALA A 91 -9.60 0.19 14.89
CA ALA A 91 -10.33 1.45 14.70
C ALA A 91 -9.57 2.49 13.85
N MET A 92 -8.24 2.35 13.71
CA MET A 92 -7.39 3.35 13.07
C MET A 92 -7.21 3.09 11.57
N PRO A 93 -7.40 4.10 10.70
CA PRO A 93 -7.03 3.99 9.30
C PRO A 93 -5.51 3.95 9.14
N ARG A 94 -5.04 3.18 8.16
CA ARG A 94 -3.66 3.07 7.71
C ARG A 94 -3.64 3.19 6.19
N SER A 95 -2.56 3.75 5.66
CA SER A 95 -2.37 3.85 4.23
C SER A 95 -0.90 3.80 3.86
N VAL A 96 -0.63 3.27 2.68
CA VAL A 96 0.65 3.34 1.99
C VAL A 96 0.42 4.14 0.72
N THR A 97 1.28 5.13 0.49
CA THR A 97 1.27 5.92 -0.74
C THR A 97 2.60 5.74 -1.43
N LEU A 98 2.57 5.32 -2.69
CA LEU A 98 3.72 5.24 -3.55
C LEU A 98 3.61 6.33 -4.62
N THR A 99 4.59 7.22 -4.64
CA THR A 99 4.65 8.35 -5.58
C THR A 99 5.71 8.08 -6.63
N THR A 100 5.36 8.29 -7.89
CA THR A 100 6.32 8.23 -9.00
C THR A 100 6.12 9.39 -9.96
N LEU A 101 7.18 9.76 -10.66
CA LEU A 101 7.17 10.77 -11.70
C LEU A 101 7.30 10.05 -13.04
N MET A 102 6.39 10.35 -13.95
CA MET A 102 6.35 9.76 -15.28
C MET A 102 6.54 10.85 -16.31
N THR A 103 7.56 10.72 -17.14
CA THR A 103 7.90 11.67 -18.20
C THR A 103 7.54 11.11 -19.57
N GLU A 104 7.18 11.98 -20.50
CA GLU A 104 6.83 11.62 -21.90
C GLU A 104 8.03 11.01 -22.65
N THR A 105 9.22 11.56 -22.42
CA THR A 105 10.51 10.98 -22.84
C THR A 105 11.21 10.44 -21.60
N GLY A 106 11.21 9.12 -21.42
CA GLY A 106 11.79 8.48 -20.23
C GLY A 106 11.68 6.95 -20.23
N GLY A 107 11.82 6.32 -21.40
CA GLY A 107 12.33 4.95 -21.47
C GLY A 107 13.86 5.05 -21.49
N LEU A 108 14.53 4.32 -20.60
CA LEU A 108 15.89 3.89 -20.90
C LEU A 108 15.82 2.82 -21.98
#